data_AF-A0A1T5LLF5-F1
#
_entry.id   AF-A0A1T5LLF5-F1
#
_cell.length_a   1.000
_cell.length_b   1.000
_cell.length_c   1.000
_cell.angle_alpha   90.00
_cell.angle_beta   90.00
_cell.angle_gamma   90.00
#
_symmetry.space_group_name_H-M   'P 1'
#
loop_
_entity.id
_entity.type
_entity.pdbx_description
1 polymer ?
#
loop_
_entity_poly.entity_id
_entity_poly.type
_entity_poly.pdbx_seq_one_letter_code
_entity_poly.pdbx_strand_id
1 'polypeptide(L)'
;MKFIKKFLFHRIVFLAIALIIQLLVLIGVILKFSDYFIFFYGGNILISIIAVLGIINNDMNPAYKIAWIIPIMLFPIFGGLFYIFFGGNKLDKRTKYKMKCIEDRTKEALPPQEFIIKEMESKDKTTANQSRYIQNYAYFPPYCNTLAEYLSIGEMKFERLKEELKKAEHYIFLEYFIINEGEMWNSILNILLEKVSEGVDVRVIYDDAGCLFTLPYRYDKKLEKMGIKCCVFNPLIPLLYPILNNRDHRKIAIIDGHTGFTGGINLADEYINRFEKYGYWKDSAIMIKGEAVWSMTVMFLSMWDYLRGIEEDFKQFKCDTALLDSLKDIDGYVQPFADSPLDDEAVGETVYLNLINKAEKYVYITTPYLIINNEMVTALSSAAKGGVDIRIITPYCADKWYVHAVTRSYYKILIESGVKIYEYTPGFIHSKTYVSDDEYGVVGTINMDYRSLYLHFECGVWMYNSSSIIEMKHDFLTTLKVCKEITMEDFKNIKWYKALGRSFLRVFAPLM
;
A
#
# COMPACT_ATOMS: atom_id res chain seq x y z
N MET A 1 -35.48 34.52 49.02
CA MET A 1 -34.79 35.29 47.95
C MET A 1 -33.33 34.88 47.67
N LYS A 2 -32.50 34.51 48.66
CA LYS A 2 -31.08 34.12 48.41
C LYS A 2 -30.89 32.78 47.67
N PHE A 3 -31.76 31.80 47.87
CA PHE A 3 -31.67 30.48 47.22
C PHE A 3 -32.02 30.52 45.72
N ILE A 4 -33.06 31.28 45.35
CA ILE A 4 -33.51 31.48 43.97
C ILE A 4 -32.43 32.21 43.15
N LYS A 5 -31.78 33.23 43.73
CA LYS A 5 -30.62 33.89 43.08
C LYS A 5 -29.44 32.93 42.91
N LYS A 6 -29.12 32.08 43.89
CA LYS A 6 -28.00 31.12 43.77
C LYS A 6 -28.26 30.01 42.73
N PHE A 7 -29.52 29.66 42.51
CA PHE A 7 -29.93 28.68 41.49
C PHE A 7 -29.95 29.29 40.07
N LEU A 8 -30.45 30.52 39.90
CA LEU A 8 -30.49 31.24 38.62
C LEU A 8 -29.10 31.55 38.03
N PHE A 9 -28.08 31.74 38.87
CA PHE A 9 -26.70 31.98 38.44
C PHE A 9 -25.84 30.70 38.39
N HIS A 10 -26.45 29.52 38.49
CA HIS A 10 -25.74 28.25 38.40
C HIS A 10 -25.41 27.94 36.93
N ARG A 11 -24.18 27.50 36.64
CA ARG A 11 -23.70 27.17 35.28
C ARG A 11 -24.63 26.26 34.47
N ILE A 12 -25.39 25.41 35.15
CA ILE A 12 -26.37 24.50 34.56
C ILE A 12 -27.55 25.26 33.93
N VAL A 13 -28.00 26.36 34.55
CA VAL A 13 -29.07 27.19 34.02
C VAL A 13 -28.60 27.91 32.76
N PHE A 14 -27.36 28.41 32.72
CA PHE A 14 -26.78 29.00 31.51
C PHE A 14 -26.62 27.99 30.37
N LEU A 15 -26.18 26.77 30.65
CA LEU A 15 -26.09 25.70 29.66
C LEU A 15 -27.48 25.30 29.13
N ALA A 16 -28.48 25.18 30.01
CA ALA A 16 -29.84 24.88 29.62
C ALA A 16 -30.46 26.00 28.76
N ILE A 17 -30.25 27.27 29.14
CA ILE A 17 -30.69 28.43 28.35
C ILE A 17 -29.98 28.45 26.99
N ALA A 18 -28.67 28.20 26.93
CA ALA A 18 -27.92 28.15 25.68
C ALA A 18 -28.43 27.03 24.76
N LEU A 19 -28.71 25.83 25.30
CA LEU A 19 -29.31 24.72 24.56
C LEU A 19 -30.71 25.05 24.05
N ILE A 20 -31.54 25.69 24.88
CA ILE A 20 -32.89 26.13 24.47
C ILE A 20 -32.79 27.20 23.38
N ILE A 21 -31.89 28.17 23.51
CA ILE A 21 -31.66 29.19 22.47
C ILE A 21 -31.18 28.54 21.17
N GLN A 22 -30.23 27.59 21.23
CA GLN A 22 -29.79 26.84 20.06
C GLN A 22 -30.93 26.07 19.40
N LEU A 23 -31.78 25.42 20.20
CA LEU A 23 -32.95 24.71 19.71
C LEU A 23 -33.97 25.66 19.06
N LEU A 24 -34.23 26.82 19.68
CA LEU A 24 -35.13 27.84 19.14
C LEU A 24 -34.58 28.48 17.87
N VAL A 25 -33.27 28.71 17.78
CA VAL A 25 -32.61 29.18 16.56
C VAL A 25 -32.73 28.12 15.46
N LEU A 26 -32.48 26.85 15.78
CA LEU A 26 -32.61 25.75 14.82
C LEU A 26 -34.06 25.61 14.32
N ILE A 27 -35.04 25.65 15.22
CA ILE A 27 -36.47 25.62 14.88
C ILE A 27 -36.83 26.85 14.05
N GLY A 28 -36.39 28.04 14.43
CA GLY A 28 -36.65 29.28 13.70
C GLY A 28 -36.03 29.27 12.30
N VAL A 29 -34.83 28.69 12.15
CA VAL A 29 -34.21 28.44 10.85
C VAL A 29 -35.07 27.47 10.06
N ILE A 30 -35.46 26.31 10.59
CA ILE A 30 -36.30 25.32 9.88
C ILE A 30 -37.63 25.93 9.43
N LEU A 31 -38.33 26.65 10.31
CA LEU A 31 -39.63 27.27 10.02
C LEU A 31 -39.54 28.41 9.00
N LYS A 32 -38.40 29.13 8.94
CA LYS A 32 -38.19 30.18 7.93
C LYS A 32 -37.65 29.62 6.62
N PHE A 33 -36.93 28.50 6.68
CA PHE A 33 -36.32 27.84 5.52
C PHE A 33 -37.28 26.87 4.83
N SER A 34 -38.39 26.50 5.47
CA SER A 34 -39.45 25.67 4.85
C SER A 34 -39.99 26.29 3.57
N ASP A 35 -40.13 27.62 3.54
CA ASP A 35 -40.64 28.36 2.37
C ASP A 35 -39.66 28.31 1.18
N TYR A 36 -38.37 28.12 1.46
CA TYR A 36 -37.31 28.01 0.46
C TYR A 36 -36.87 26.57 0.20
N PHE A 37 -37.46 25.60 0.92
CA PHE A 37 -37.03 24.21 0.86
C PHE A 37 -37.14 23.62 -0.55
N ILE A 38 -38.19 23.97 -1.32
CA ILE A 38 -38.36 23.49 -2.70
C ILE A 38 -37.22 23.97 -3.59
N PHE A 39 -36.84 25.25 -3.48
CA PHE A 39 -35.72 25.82 -4.26
C PHE A 39 -34.38 25.22 -3.83
N PHE A 40 -34.16 25.07 -2.51
CA PHE A 40 -32.98 24.43 -1.98
C PHE A 40 -32.87 22.96 -2.43
N TYR A 41 -33.97 22.20 -2.34
CA TYR A 41 -34.05 20.81 -2.77
C TYR A 41 -33.80 20.68 -4.28
N GLY A 42 -34.45 21.49 -5.11
CA GLY A 42 -34.21 21.53 -6.55
C GLY A 42 -32.77 21.89 -6.92
N GLY A 43 -32.19 22.86 -6.20
CA GLY A 43 -30.77 23.23 -6.35
C GLY A 43 -29.83 22.08 -6.02
N ASN A 44 -30.06 21.35 -4.93
CA ASN A 44 -29.24 20.18 -4.56
C ASN A 44 -29.38 19.01 -5.53
N ILE A 45 -30.58 18.79 -6.09
CA ILE A 45 -30.76 17.82 -7.18
C ILE A 45 -29.95 18.23 -8.40
N LEU A 46 -30.02 19.51 -8.81
CA LEU A 46 -29.25 20.00 -9.96
C LEU A 46 -27.74 19.84 -9.72
N ILE A 47 -27.25 20.17 -8.53
CA ILE A 47 -25.86 19.95 -8.10
C ILE A 47 -25.51 18.46 -8.18
N SER A 48 -26.38 17.58 -7.69
CA SER A 48 -26.17 16.13 -7.72
C SER A 48 -26.13 15.59 -9.15
N ILE A 49 -26.99 16.08 -10.05
CA ILE A 49 -26.97 15.73 -11.48
C ILE A 49 -25.66 16.18 -12.12
N ILE A 50 -25.24 17.43 -11.90
CA ILE A 50 -23.97 17.96 -12.41
C ILE A 50 -22.79 17.13 -11.88
N ALA A 51 -22.80 16.80 -10.59
CA ALA A 51 -21.77 15.96 -9.97
C ALA A 51 -21.70 14.58 -10.64
N VAL A 52 -22.84 13.89 -10.81
CA VAL A 52 -22.92 12.58 -11.48
C VAL A 52 -22.44 12.65 -12.92
N LEU A 53 -22.87 13.65 -13.70
CA LEU A 53 -22.40 13.85 -15.08
C LEU A 53 -20.89 14.10 -15.13
N GLY A 54 -20.38 14.89 -14.18
CA GLY A 54 -18.94 15.13 -14.02
C GLY A 54 -18.15 13.86 -13.66
N ILE A 55 -18.70 12.98 -12.82
CA ILE A 55 -18.11 11.68 -12.48
C ILE A 55 -18.08 10.75 -13.68
N ILE A 56 -19.20 10.66 -14.43
CA ILE A 56 -19.33 9.80 -15.61
C ILE A 56 -18.30 10.19 -16.67
N ASN A 57 -18.10 11.48 -16.88
CA ASN A 57 -17.19 12.04 -17.89
C ASN A 57 -15.71 12.10 -17.44
N ASN A 58 -15.36 11.57 -16.27
CA ASN A 58 -13.98 11.50 -15.80
C ASN A 58 -13.31 10.20 -16.29
N ASP A 59 -11.99 10.14 -16.40
CA ASP A 59 -11.26 8.93 -16.82
C ASP A 59 -10.97 7.96 -15.66
N MET A 60 -11.53 8.22 -14.48
CA MET A 60 -11.40 7.34 -13.31
C MET A 60 -11.91 5.92 -13.58
N ASN A 61 -11.34 4.95 -12.87
CA ASN A 61 -11.81 3.57 -12.89
C ASN A 61 -13.35 3.50 -12.65
N PRO A 62 -14.11 2.75 -13.47
CA PRO A 62 -15.56 2.67 -13.37
C PRO A 62 -16.10 2.29 -12.00
N ALA A 63 -15.36 1.48 -11.24
CA ALA A 63 -15.77 1.08 -9.89
C ALA A 63 -15.79 2.29 -8.94
N TYR A 64 -14.77 3.16 -8.99
CA TYR A 64 -14.75 4.42 -8.22
C TYR A 64 -15.90 5.35 -8.60
N LYS A 65 -16.24 5.43 -9.91
CA LYS A 65 -17.40 6.21 -10.37
C LYS A 65 -18.68 5.73 -9.71
N ILE A 66 -18.93 4.42 -9.75
CA ILE A 66 -20.13 3.80 -9.18
C ILE A 66 -20.18 4.03 -7.66
N ALA A 67 -19.06 3.86 -6.97
CA ALA A 67 -18.97 4.04 -5.52
C ALA A 67 -19.33 5.46 -5.06
N TRP A 68 -19.14 6.49 -5.90
CA TRP A 68 -19.58 7.87 -5.65
C TRP A 68 -20.99 8.16 -6.13
N ILE A 69 -21.41 7.63 -7.28
CA ILE A 69 -22.76 7.85 -7.84
C ILE A 69 -23.83 7.33 -6.88
N ILE A 70 -23.62 6.16 -6.27
CA ILE A 70 -24.61 5.53 -5.39
C ILE A 70 -24.95 6.39 -4.16
N PRO A 71 -23.98 6.85 -3.34
CA PRO A 71 -24.26 7.80 -2.27
C PRO A 71 -24.92 9.10 -2.74
N ILE A 72 -24.50 9.64 -3.89
CA ILE A 72 -25.10 10.87 -4.45
C ILE A 72 -26.59 10.66 -4.73
N MET A 73 -26.94 9.52 -5.33
CA MET A 73 -28.32 9.18 -5.68
C MET A 73 -29.18 8.81 -4.46
N LEU A 74 -28.60 8.13 -3.45
CA LEU A 74 -29.32 7.75 -2.24
C LEU A 74 -29.62 8.96 -1.33
N PHE A 75 -28.79 10.00 -1.37
CA PHE A 75 -28.94 11.20 -0.55
C PHE A 75 -29.11 12.46 -1.40
N PRO A 76 -30.20 12.63 -2.17
CA PRO A 76 -30.32 13.69 -3.19
C PRO A 76 -30.20 15.14 -2.65
N ILE A 77 -30.41 15.34 -1.34
CA ILE A 77 -30.27 16.65 -0.68
C ILE A 77 -28.80 16.99 -0.41
N PHE A 78 -28.00 16.02 0.02
CA PHE A 78 -26.64 16.28 0.52
C PHE A 78 -25.56 15.53 -0.27
N GLY A 79 -25.93 14.60 -1.14
CA GLY A 79 -25.05 13.70 -1.85
C GLY A 79 -24.16 14.42 -2.85
N GLY A 80 -24.74 15.27 -3.70
CA GLY A 80 -23.97 16.13 -4.60
C GLY A 80 -23.02 17.08 -3.87
N LEU A 81 -23.48 17.69 -2.77
CA LEU A 81 -22.62 18.52 -1.91
C LEU A 81 -21.49 17.70 -1.30
N PHE A 82 -21.80 16.53 -0.74
CA PHE A 82 -20.83 15.62 -0.14
C PHE A 82 -19.75 15.22 -1.16
N TYR A 83 -20.12 14.89 -2.39
CA TYR A 83 -19.15 14.61 -3.44
C TYR A 83 -18.25 15.82 -3.76
N ILE A 84 -18.80 17.03 -3.84
CA ILE A 84 -17.99 18.23 -4.10
C ILE A 84 -16.96 18.46 -2.98
N PHE A 85 -17.33 18.19 -1.72
CA PHE A 85 -16.42 18.34 -0.59
C PHE A 85 -15.41 17.20 -0.44
N PHE A 86 -15.79 15.96 -0.76
CA PHE A 86 -15.02 14.77 -0.39
C PHE A 86 -14.63 13.84 -1.56
N GLY A 87 -15.39 13.85 -2.66
CA GLY A 87 -15.24 12.87 -3.75
C GLY A 87 -14.36 13.32 -4.91
N GLY A 88 -13.88 14.56 -4.90
CA GLY A 88 -12.92 15.02 -5.88
C GLY A 88 -11.52 14.45 -5.63
N ASN A 89 -11.11 13.42 -6.38
CA ASN A 89 -9.72 12.96 -6.46
C ASN A 89 -8.80 13.92 -7.25
N LYS A 90 -9.20 15.18 -7.46
CA LYS A 90 -8.35 16.14 -8.16
C LYS A 90 -7.27 16.65 -7.22
N LEU A 91 -6.10 16.07 -7.36
CA LEU A 91 -4.86 16.61 -6.82
C LEU A 91 -4.75 18.08 -7.25
N ASP A 92 -4.56 18.96 -6.26
CA ASP A 92 -4.34 20.37 -6.53
C ASP A 92 -3.10 20.56 -7.42
N LYS A 93 -3.09 21.63 -8.21
CA LYS A 93 -1.99 21.95 -9.16
C LYS A 93 -0.63 21.95 -8.47
N ARG A 94 -0.57 22.40 -7.21
CA ARG A 94 0.66 22.39 -6.42
C ARG A 94 1.15 20.98 -6.14
N THR A 95 0.26 20.07 -5.77
CA THR A 95 0.57 18.67 -5.52
C THR A 95 1.09 18.02 -6.80
N LYS A 96 0.38 18.19 -7.92
CA LYS A 96 0.81 17.70 -9.24
C LYS A 96 2.21 18.19 -9.65
N TYR A 97 2.48 19.49 -9.46
CA TYR A 97 3.80 20.04 -9.78
C TYR A 97 4.91 19.40 -8.94
N LYS A 98 4.69 19.26 -7.63
CA LYS A 98 5.66 18.62 -6.74
C LYS A 98 5.90 17.15 -7.06
N MET A 99 4.88 16.44 -7.56
CA MET A 99 5.00 15.03 -7.95
C MET A 99 5.83 14.85 -9.21
N LYS A 100 5.64 15.74 -10.18
CA LYS A 100 6.49 15.77 -11.36
C LYS A 100 7.96 15.92 -10.97
N CYS A 101 8.28 16.65 -9.90
CA CYS A 101 9.65 16.70 -9.38
C CYS A 101 10.15 15.31 -8.92
N ILE A 102 9.35 14.51 -8.20
CA ILE A 102 9.74 13.14 -7.79
C ILE A 102 10.04 12.28 -9.03
N GLU A 103 9.17 12.33 -10.03
CA GLU A 103 9.34 11.59 -11.29
C GLU A 103 10.56 12.05 -12.09
N ASP A 104 10.69 13.37 -12.31
CA ASP A 104 11.80 13.97 -13.05
C ASP A 104 13.15 13.61 -12.38
N ARG A 105 13.21 13.65 -11.05
CA ARG A 105 14.39 13.27 -10.26
C ARG A 105 14.71 11.79 -10.35
N THR A 106 13.68 10.94 -10.37
CA THR A 106 13.84 9.49 -10.55
C THR A 106 14.42 9.19 -11.94
N LYS A 107 13.84 9.80 -12.99
CA LYS A 107 14.29 9.65 -14.37
C LYS A 107 15.71 10.17 -14.61
N GLU A 108 16.09 11.27 -13.96
CA GLU A 108 17.45 11.80 -14.03
C GLU A 108 18.47 10.86 -13.37
N ALA A 109 18.13 10.28 -12.21
CA ALA A 109 19.03 9.42 -11.45
C ALA A 109 19.11 7.98 -11.98
N LEU A 110 18.09 7.53 -12.73
CA LEU A 110 17.95 6.17 -13.25
C LEU A 110 17.87 6.15 -14.78
N PRO A 111 19.02 6.26 -15.47
CA PRO A 111 19.03 6.17 -16.93
C PRO A 111 18.61 4.75 -17.40
N PRO A 112 17.90 4.64 -18.54
CA PRO A 112 17.54 3.37 -19.16
C PRO A 112 18.74 2.43 -19.41
N GLN A 113 18.55 1.13 -19.16
CA GLN A 113 19.56 0.08 -19.35
C GLN A 113 19.24 -0.76 -20.60
N GLU A 114 19.31 -0.13 -21.77
CA GLU A 114 18.97 -0.77 -23.06
C GLU A 114 19.82 -2.01 -23.39
N PHE A 115 21.05 -2.08 -22.88
CA PHE A 115 21.89 -3.27 -23.04
C PHE A 115 21.29 -4.50 -22.33
N ILE A 116 20.85 -4.32 -21.08
CA ILE A 116 20.25 -5.39 -20.27
C ILE A 116 18.91 -5.82 -20.88
N ILE A 117 18.09 -4.85 -21.32
CA ILE A 117 16.82 -5.15 -22.01
C ILE A 117 17.05 -5.99 -23.28
N LYS A 118 18.07 -5.66 -24.09
CA LYS A 118 18.42 -6.45 -25.29
C LYS A 118 18.93 -7.84 -24.94
N GLU A 119 19.71 -7.99 -23.87
CA GLU A 119 20.15 -9.29 -23.37
C GLU A 119 18.94 -10.14 -22.96
N MET A 120 18.01 -9.57 -22.20
CA MET A 120 16.75 -10.23 -21.81
C MET A 120 15.93 -10.60 -23.05
N GLU A 121 15.84 -9.72 -24.05
CA GLU A 121 15.08 -9.96 -25.29
C GLU A 121 15.66 -11.12 -26.11
N SER A 122 16.98 -11.35 -26.03
CA SER A 122 17.63 -12.49 -26.67
C SER A 122 17.31 -13.83 -26.01
N LYS A 123 16.93 -13.82 -24.71
CA LYS A 123 16.54 -15.00 -23.94
C LYS A 123 15.04 -15.25 -24.05
N ASP A 124 14.26 -14.23 -23.75
CA ASP A 124 12.80 -14.25 -23.87
C ASP A 124 12.25 -12.83 -24.12
N LYS A 125 11.52 -12.69 -25.24
CA LYS A 125 10.88 -11.43 -25.62
C LYS A 125 9.78 -11.02 -24.63
N THR A 126 9.10 -11.99 -24.03
CA THR A 126 8.00 -11.75 -23.10
C THR A 126 8.48 -11.09 -21.81
N THR A 127 9.60 -11.58 -21.28
CA THR A 127 10.39 -11.01 -20.18
C THR A 127 10.86 -9.59 -20.51
N ALA A 128 11.49 -9.39 -21.67
CA ALA A 128 12.00 -8.08 -22.06
C ALA A 128 10.88 -7.04 -22.17
N ASN A 129 9.69 -7.43 -22.66
CA ASN A 129 8.53 -6.54 -22.71
C ASN A 129 8.07 -6.11 -21.30
N GLN A 130 8.10 -7.01 -20.32
CA GLN A 130 7.77 -6.67 -18.93
C GLN A 130 8.77 -5.68 -18.34
N SER A 131 10.06 -5.97 -18.51
CA SER A 131 11.12 -5.10 -17.98
C SER A 131 11.14 -3.74 -18.66
N ARG A 132 10.89 -3.70 -19.97
CA ARG A 132 10.77 -2.46 -20.75
C ARG A 132 9.57 -1.61 -20.30
N TYR A 133 8.45 -2.24 -19.94
CA TYR A 133 7.31 -1.52 -19.35
C TYR A 133 7.73 -0.83 -18.05
N ILE A 134 8.29 -1.58 -17.10
CA ILE A 134 8.75 -1.02 -15.81
C ILE A 134 9.79 0.10 -16.04
N GLN A 135 10.73 -0.07 -16.96
CA GLN A 135 11.73 0.95 -17.27
C GLN A 135 11.13 2.21 -17.89
N ASN A 136 10.20 2.07 -18.84
CA ASN A 136 9.76 3.21 -19.64
C ASN A 136 8.56 3.96 -19.04
N TYR A 137 7.75 3.27 -18.22
CA TYR A 137 6.53 3.83 -17.62
C TYR A 137 6.65 4.02 -16.11
N ALA A 138 7.46 3.21 -15.42
CA ALA A 138 7.78 3.43 -14.00
C ALA A 138 9.17 4.06 -13.79
N TYR A 139 9.98 4.19 -14.84
CA TYR A 139 11.33 4.79 -14.79
C TYR A 139 12.38 4.01 -13.99
N PHE A 140 12.16 2.72 -13.77
CA PHE A 140 13.10 1.86 -13.05
C PHE A 140 13.78 0.84 -13.98
N PRO A 141 15.10 0.91 -14.20
CA PRO A 141 15.80 -0.02 -15.08
C PRO A 141 16.01 -1.40 -14.42
N PRO A 142 16.19 -2.47 -15.22
CA PRO A 142 16.62 -3.77 -14.71
C PRO A 142 18.12 -3.81 -14.37
N TYR A 143 18.50 -4.77 -13.53
CA TYR A 143 19.88 -5.05 -13.14
C TYR A 143 20.17 -6.56 -13.19
N CYS A 144 21.41 -6.93 -13.53
CA CYS A 144 21.88 -8.33 -13.54
C CYS A 144 23.02 -8.61 -12.55
N ASN A 145 23.52 -7.58 -11.86
CA ASN A 145 24.58 -7.67 -10.85
C ASN A 145 24.01 -7.50 -9.44
N THR A 146 23.03 -8.33 -9.08
CA THR A 146 22.34 -8.22 -7.79
C THR A 146 21.96 -9.59 -7.28
N LEU A 147 22.36 -9.88 -6.05
CA LEU A 147 21.88 -11.02 -5.27
C LEU A 147 20.50 -10.69 -4.69
N ALA A 148 19.56 -11.61 -4.79
CA ALA A 148 18.26 -11.54 -4.13
C ALA A 148 18.11 -12.71 -3.15
N GLU A 149 17.67 -12.43 -1.93
CA GLU A 149 17.42 -13.41 -0.88
C GLU A 149 15.99 -13.27 -0.35
N TYR A 150 15.21 -14.35 -0.47
CA TYR A 150 13.84 -14.38 -0.01
C TYR A 150 13.75 -14.69 1.49
N LEU A 151 13.02 -13.84 2.20
CA LEU A 151 12.84 -13.92 3.65
C LEU A 151 11.37 -14.29 3.91
N SER A 152 11.13 -15.56 4.21
CA SER A 152 9.78 -16.15 4.24
C SER A 152 8.92 -15.75 5.44
N ILE A 153 9.53 -15.28 6.53
CA ILE A 153 8.86 -14.87 7.77
C ILE A 153 9.50 -13.61 8.37
N GLY A 154 8.74 -12.88 9.19
CA GLY A 154 9.20 -11.60 9.74
C GLY A 154 10.32 -11.73 10.76
N GLU A 155 10.41 -12.83 11.50
CA GLU A 155 11.50 -13.15 12.41
C GLU A 155 12.83 -13.28 11.66
N MET A 156 12.83 -13.99 10.52
CA MET A 156 14.02 -14.10 9.66
C MET A 156 14.45 -12.73 9.13
N LYS A 157 13.50 -11.93 8.62
CA LYS A 157 13.78 -10.57 8.17
C LYS A 157 14.33 -9.70 9.28
N PHE A 158 13.80 -9.82 10.49
CA PHE A 158 14.22 -9.02 11.63
C PHE A 158 15.67 -9.31 12.03
N GLU A 159 16.06 -10.59 12.13
CA GLU A 159 17.45 -10.96 12.40
C GLU A 159 18.38 -10.49 11.28
N ARG A 160 18.02 -10.76 10.02
CA ARG A 160 18.80 -10.34 8.85
C ARG A 160 18.98 -8.83 8.77
N LEU A 161 17.92 -8.06 9.03
CA LEU A 161 17.97 -6.60 9.06
C LEU A 161 18.92 -6.10 10.16
N LYS A 162 18.85 -6.66 11.38
CA LYS A 162 19.77 -6.26 12.46
C LYS A 162 21.23 -6.52 12.10
N GLU A 163 21.53 -7.66 11.47
CA GLU A 163 22.89 -7.98 11.02
C GLU A 163 23.43 -6.97 10.01
N GLU A 164 22.61 -6.58 9.03
CA GLU A 164 23.02 -5.61 8.01
C GLU A 164 23.09 -4.18 8.54
N LEU A 165 22.17 -3.77 9.42
CA LEU A 165 22.22 -2.45 10.08
C LEU A 165 23.51 -2.26 10.90
N LYS A 166 23.99 -3.32 11.56
CA LYS A 166 25.25 -3.28 12.34
C LYS A 166 26.49 -3.13 11.46
N LYS A 167 26.41 -3.50 10.18
CA LYS A 167 27.52 -3.37 9.21
C LYS A 167 27.59 -1.99 8.56
N ALA A 168 26.58 -1.14 8.75
CA ALA A 168 26.53 0.17 8.10
C ALA A 168 27.71 1.07 8.48
N GLU A 169 28.28 1.75 7.50
CA GLU A 169 29.45 2.64 7.64
C GLU A 169 29.17 4.08 7.19
N HIS A 170 28.22 4.31 6.29
CA HIS A 170 27.98 5.62 5.68
C HIS A 170 26.58 6.15 5.95
N TYR A 171 25.55 5.38 5.67
CA TYR A 171 24.16 5.80 5.89
C TYR A 171 23.18 4.63 6.02
N ILE A 172 22.09 4.91 6.73
CA ILE A 172 20.94 4.01 6.87
C ILE A 172 19.67 4.81 6.59
N PHE A 173 18.90 4.38 5.60
CA PHE A 173 17.60 4.99 5.27
C PHE A 173 16.47 4.01 5.50
N LEU A 174 15.49 4.40 6.31
CA LEU A 174 14.32 3.59 6.62
C LEU A 174 13.05 4.35 6.23
N GLU A 175 12.14 3.67 5.56
CA GLU A 175 10.83 4.20 5.18
C GLU A 175 9.77 3.14 5.45
N TYR A 176 8.81 3.42 6.32
CA TYR A 176 7.82 2.44 6.76
C TYR A 176 6.45 3.05 7.02
N PHE A 177 5.41 2.34 6.60
CA PHE A 177 4.02 2.71 6.91
C PHE A 177 3.70 2.66 8.41
N ILE A 178 4.09 1.58 9.09
CA ILE A 178 3.88 1.42 10.54
C ILE A 178 5.22 1.22 11.23
N ILE A 179 5.44 2.04 12.25
CA ILE A 179 6.43 1.84 13.29
C ILE A 179 5.68 1.77 14.62
N ASN A 180 5.95 0.75 15.42
CA ASN A 180 5.32 0.56 16.73
C ASN A 180 6.39 0.29 17.78
N GLU A 181 6.38 1.05 18.87
CA GLU A 181 7.30 0.81 19.99
C GLU A 181 7.08 -0.61 20.56
N GLY A 182 8.16 -1.36 20.72
CA GLY A 182 8.14 -2.79 21.00
C GLY A 182 9.53 -3.40 20.89
N GLU A 183 9.65 -4.71 21.08
CA GLU A 183 10.94 -5.41 20.97
C GLU A 183 11.61 -5.18 19.60
N MET A 184 10.84 -5.27 18.50
CA MET A 184 11.36 -5.11 17.14
C MET A 184 11.93 -3.71 16.91
N TRP A 185 11.10 -2.69 17.11
CA TRP A 185 11.50 -1.31 16.85
C TRP A 185 12.56 -0.84 17.83
N ASN A 186 12.45 -1.15 19.13
CA ASN A 186 13.43 -0.69 20.10
C ASN A 186 14.81 -1.32 19.88
N SER A 187 14.85 -2.59 19.44
CA SER A 187 16.12 -3.24 19.07
C SER A 187 16.77 -2.58 17.86
N ILE A 188 15.97 -2.24 16.84
CA ILE A 188 16.46 -1.51 15.65
C ILE A 188 16.91 -0.11 16.06
N LEU A 189 16.10 0.61 16.82
CA LEU A 189 16.40 1.96 17.29
C LEU A 189 17.72 2.01 18.05
N ASN A 190 18.00 1.04 18.93
CA ASN A 190 19.28 0.98 19.64
C ASN A 190 20.48 0.87 18.67
N ILE A 191 20.37 0.02 17.63
CA ILE A 191 21.41 -0.09 16.59
C ILE A 191 21.55 1.23 15.83
N LEU A 192 20.44 1.90 15.50
CA LEU A 192 20.48 3.20 14.83
C LEU A 192 21.19 4.25 15.69
N LEU A 193 20.96 4.25 17.01
CA LEU A 193 21.64 5.18 17.93
C LEU A 193 23.14 4.91 18.01
N GLU A 194 23.55 3.65 18.05
CA GLU A 194 24.96 3.25 17.96
C GLU A 194 25.57 3.79 16.65
N LYS A 195 24.89 3.60 15.53
CA LYS A 195 25.36 4.04 14.21
C LYS A 195 25.43 5.56 14.07
N VAL A 196 24.45 6.28 14.61
CA VAL A 196 24.51 7.75 14.70
C VAL A 196 25.75 8.19 15.50
N SER A 197 26.08 7.50 16.60
CA SER A 197 27.28 7.82 17.40
C SER A 197 28.60 7.54 16.67
N GLU A 198 28.59 6.61 15.72
CA GLU A 198 29.70 6.30 14.80
C GLU A 198 29.79 7.30 13.61
N GLY A 199 28.81 8.20 13.47
CA GLY A 199 28.77 9.22 12.42
C GLY A 199 28.00 8.83 11.15
N VAL A 200 27.28 7.70 11.17
CA VAL A 200 26.44 7.23 10.07
C VAL A 200 25.23 8.15 9.88
N ASP A 201 24.92 8.53 8.63
CA ASP A 201 23.74 9.34 8.32
C ASP A 201 22.46 8.48 8.39
N VAL A 202 21.70 8.60 9.48
CA VAL A 202 20.46 7.84 9.68
C VAL A 202 19.24 8.70 9.39
N ARG A 203 18.39 8.22 8.47
CA ARG A 203 17.16 8.91 8.05
C ARG A 203 15.95 7.99 8.15
N VAL A 204 14.85 8.51 8.69
CA VAL A 204 13.60 7.77 8.87
C VAL A 204 12.42 8.54 8.29
N ILE A 205 11.66 7.90 7.41
CA ILE A 205 10.34 8.36 6.95
C ILE A 205 9.30 7.42 7.56
N TYR A 206 8.24 7.98 8.16
CA TYR A 206 7.08 7.19 8.55
C TYR A 206 5.77 7.89 8.19
N ASP A 207 4.74 7.08 7.98
CA ASP A 207 3.40 7.54 7.63
C ASP A 207 2.58 7.90 8.89
N ASP A 208 2.03 9.11 8.95
CA ASP A 208 1.30 9.60 10.13
C ASP A 208 0.02 8.81 10.44
N ALA A 209 -0.76 8.42 9.43
CA ALA A 209 -1.99 7.66 9.63
C ALA A 209 -1.69 6.21 10.05
N GLY A 210 -0.66 5.60 9.47
CA GLY A 210 -0.17 4.29 9.87
C GLY A 210 0.34 4.29 11.31
N CYS A 211 0.97 5.39 11.74
CA CYS A 211 1.57 5.51 13.07
C CYS A 211 0.71 6.20 14.14
N LEU A 212 -0.50 6.66 13.80
CA LEU A 212 -1.34 7.51 14.65
C LEU A 212 -1.58 6.96 16.07
N PHE A 213 -1.69 5.64 16.18
CA PHE A 213 -1.96 4.94 17.44
C PHE A 213 -0.77 4.12 17.96
N THR A 214 0.35 4.09 17.24
CA THR A 214 1.51 3.26 17.56
C THR A 214 2.73 4.08 17.99
N LEU A 215 2.80 5.36 17.61
CA LEU A 215 3.84 6.30 18.06
C LEU A 215 3.25 7.45 18.88
N PRO A 216 3.98 7.96 19.88
CA PRO A 216 3.54 9.13 20.62
C PRO A 216 3.59 10.40 19.75
N TYR A 217 2.80 11.40 20.12
CA TYR A 217 2.76 12.68 19.41
C TYR A 217 4.15 13.32 19.28
N ARG A 218 4.50 13.77 18.06
CA ARG A 218 5.82 14.33 17.69
C ARG A 218 7.00 13.39 17.91
N TYR A 219 6.81 12.11 17.59
CA TYR A 219 7.90 11.13 17.60
C TYR A 219 9.05 11.52 16.67
N ASP A 220 8.76 12.16 15.53
CA ASP A 220 9.76 12.78 14.65
C ASP A 220 10.75 13.66 15.43
N LYS A 221 10.27 14.51 16.34
CA LYS A 221 11.13 15.38 17.17
C LYS A 221 11.91 14.60 18.22
N LYS A 222 11.41 13.45 18.66
CA LYS A 222 12.15 12.55 19.56
C LYS A 222 13.34 11.93 18.81
N LEU A 223 13.12 11.44 17.59
CA LEU A 223 14.18 10.89 16.74
C LEU A 223 15.23 11.95 16.37
N GLU A 224 14.80 13.15 15.97
CA GLU A 224 15.72 14.25 15.62
C GLU A 224 16.62 14.65 16.80
N LYS A 225 16.09 14.67 18.03
CA LYS A 225 16.87 14.93 19.25
C LYS A 225 17.91 13.85 19.53
N MET A 226 17.70 12.64 19.02
CA MET A 226 18.62 11.52 19.13
C MET A 226 19.64 11.49 17.97
N GLY A 227 19.62 12.47 17.06
CA GLY A 227 20.50 12.54 15.89
C GLY A 227 20.00 11.76 14.67
N ILE A 228 18.81 11.16 14.74
CA ILE A 228 18.16 10.49 13.61
C ILE A 228 17.29 11.49 12.86
N LYS A 229 17.64 11.82 11.61
CA LYS A 229 16.85 12.73 10.79
C LYS A 229 15.50 12.07 10.49
N CYS A 230 14.39 12.79 10.66
CA CYS A 230 13.06 12.21 10.50
C CYS A 230 12.05 13.08 9.73
N CYS A 231 11.29 12.45 8.84
CA CYS A 231 10.16 13.04 8.14
C CYS A 231 8.87 12.27 8.43
N VAL A 232 7.76 13.00 8.52
CA VAL A 232 6.42 12.42 8.66
C VAL A 232 5.67 12.62 7.34
N PHE A 233 5.23 11.52 6.74
CA PHE A 233 4.46 11.55 5.50
C PHE A 233 2.98 11.89 5.77
N ASN A 234 2.46 12.83 4.99
CA ASN A 234 1.08 13.31 4.96
C ASN A 234 0.40 13.41 6.36
N PRO A 235 0.84 14.33 7.26
CA PRO A 235 0.28 14.44 8.60
C PRO A 235 -1.24 14.68 8.61
N LEU A 236 -1.95 14.00 9.52
CA LEU A 236 -3.39 14.16 9.71
C LEU A 236 -3.67 15.47 10.45
N ILE A 237 -4.07 16.49 9.70
CA ILE A 237 -4.50 17.79 10.22
C ILE A 237 -6.04 17.80 10.36
N PRO A 238 -6.63 18.39 11.42
CA PRO A 238 -8.07 18.44 11.66
C PRO A 238 -8.76 19.50 10.77
N LEU A 239 -8.44 19.47 9.48
CA LEU A 239 -9.02 20.27 8.42
C LEU A 239 -9.67 19.30 7.42
N LEU A 240 -10.87 19.62 6.93
CA LEU A 240 -11.56 18.85 5.90
C LEU A 240 -10.82 19.03 4.57
N TYR A 241 -9.76 18.23 4.35
CA TYR A 241 -8.94 18.27 3.14
C TYR A 241 -8.96 16.90 2.43
N PRO A 242 -9.38 16.82 1.15
CA PRO A 242 -9.46 15.55 0.38
C PRO A 242 -8.10 14.86 0.14
N ILE A 243 -6.99 15.60 0.28
CA ILE A 243 -5.60 15.13 0.01
C ILE A 243 -5.12 14.09 1.06
N LEU A 244 -5.88 13.86 2.12
CA LEU A 244 -5.53 12.93 3.20
C LEU A 244 -5.64 11.43 2.84
N ASN A 245 -6.17 11.08 1.66
CA ASN A 245 -6.42 9.68 1.30
C ASN A 245 -5.17 8.91 0.84
N ASN A 246 -4.18 9.56 0.23
CA ASN A 246 -2.97 8.89 -0.24
C ASN A 246 -1.99 8.74 0.93
N ARG A 247 -1.51 7.51 1.13
CA ARG A 247 -0.58 7.13 2.20
C ARG A 247 0.68 6.54 1.60
N ASP A 248 1.77 6.64 2.35
CA ASP A 248 3.03 6.00 1.99
C ASP A 248 3.05 4.60 2.58
N HIS A 249 2.77 3.61 1.73
CA HIS A 249 2.68 2.21 2.15
C HIS A 249 3.96 1.43 1.85
N ARG A 250 5.00 2.11 1.37
CA ARG A 250 6.33 1.52 1.12
C ARG A 250 7.01 1.12 2.43
N LYS A 251 7.86 0.10 2.32
CA LYS A 251 8.60 -0.51 3.43
C LYS A 251 10.01 -0.77 2.90
N ILE A 252 10.89 0.19 3.06
CA ILE A 252 12.23 0.20 2.49
C ILE A 252 13.24 0.34 3.63
N ALA A 253 14.27 -0.49 3.61
CA ALA A 253 15.50 -0.24 4.36
C ALA A 253 16.68 -0.28 3.40
N ILE A 254 17.51 0.76 3.41
CA ILE A 254 18.72 0.87 2.60
C ILE A 254 19.91 1.05 3.54
N ILE A 255 20.96 0.28 3.31
CA ILE A 255 22.22 0.35 4.03
C ILE A 255 23.34 0.57 3.01
N ASP A 256 24.02 1.72 3.13
CA ASP A 256 25.18 2.13 2.33
C ASP A 256 25.02 1.99 0.80
N GLY A 257 23.77 1.95 0.31
CA GLY A 257 23.44 1.88 -1.11
C GLY A 257 23.76 0.54 -1.78
N HIS A 258 24.23 -0.45 -1.01
CA HIS A 258 24.57 -1.78 -1.50
C HIS A 258 23.66 -2.87 -0.94
N THR A 259 22.93 -2.61 0.14
CA THR A 259 21.94 -3.55 0.70
C THR A 259 20.57 -2.89 0.82
N GLY A 260 19.54 -3.54 0.31
CA GLY A 260 18.16 -3.07 0.32
C GLY A 260 17.20 -4.14 0.84
N PHE A 261 16.17 -3.75 1.57
CA PHE A 261 15.06 -4.62 1.98
C PHE A 261 13.72 -4.01 1.57
N THR A 262 12.82 -4.84 1.05
CA THR A 262 11.41 -4.49 0.88
C THR A 262 10.51 -5.72 1.05
N GLY A 263 9.20 -5.53 1.14
CA GLY A 263 8.22 -6.59 1.40
C GLY A 263 7.07 -6.12 2.29
N GLY A 264 6.22 -7.04 2.76
CA GLY A 264 5.03 -6.66 3.53
C GLY A 264 5.29 -6.23 4.98
N ILE A 265 6.48 -6.52 5.51
CA ILE A 265 6.81 -6.46 6.94
C ILE A 265 7.04 -5.02 7.44
N ASN A 266 6.21 -4.56 8.38
CA ASN A 266 6.40 -3.29 9.10
C ASN A 266 7.35 -3.44 10.30
N LEU A 267 7.69 -2.34 10.98
CA LEU A 267 8.50 -2.34 12.20
C LEU A 267 7.60 -2.39 13.45
N ALA A 268 7.01 -3.57 13.69
CA ALA A 268 6.10 -3.81 14.81
C ALA A 268 6.14 -5.27 15.29
N ASP A 269 5.89 -5.48 16.58
CA ASP A 269 6.07 -6.76 17.28
C ASP A 269 5.15 -7.90 16.79
N GLU A 270 4.01 -7.59 16.17
CA GLU A 270 3.17 -8.62 15.54
C GLU A 270 3.90 -9.34 14.39
N TYR A 271 4.80 -8.66 13.66
CA TYR A 271 5.52 -9.27 12.53
C TYR A 271 6.60 -10.25 12.95
N ILE A 272 7.01 -10.20 14.21
CA ILE A 272 7.98 -11.13 14.81
C ILE A 272 7.34 -12.00 15.89
N ASN A 273 6.00 -12.08 15.87
CA ASN A 273 5.17 -12.93 16.74
C ASN A 273 5.52 -12.83 18.24
N ARG A 274 5.84 -11.63 18.75
CA ARG A 274 6.09 -11.43 20.20
C ARG A 274 4.84 -11.47 21.05
N PHE A 275 3.70 -11.24 20.41
CA PHE A 275 2.39 -11.50 20.97
C PHE A 275 1.46 -12.00 19.87
N GLU A 276 0.47 -12.80 20.25
CA GLU A 276 -0.52 -13.33 19.33
C GLU A 276 -1.67 -12.34 19.17
N LYS A 277 -1.72 -11.63 18.03
CA LYS A 277 -2.80 -10.67 17.72
C LYS A 277 -3.95 -11.32 16.94
N TYR A 278 -3.61 -12.08 15.91
CA TYR A 278 -4.56 -12.73 14.98
C TYR A 278 -4.11 -14.15 14.60
N GLY A 279 -3.57 -14.89 15.57
CA GLY A 279 -2.83 -16.13 15.33
C GLY A 279 -1.38 -15.85 14.93
N TYR A 280 -0.72 -16.85 14.34
CA TYR A 280 0.63 -16.68 13.80
C TYR A 280 0.59 -15.71 12.61
N TRP A 281 1.28 -14.58 12.74
CA TRP A 281 1.39 -13.59 11.69
C TRP A 281 2.50 -14.01 10.74
N LYS A 282 2.15 -14.24 9.46
CA LYS A 282 3.13 -14.57 8.42
C LYS A 282 3.19 -13.44 7.40
N ASP A 283 4.38 -12.93 7.17
CA ASP A 283 4.66 -11.96 6.12
C ASP A 283 6.06 -12.21 5.59
N SER A 284 6.35 -11.75 4.38
CA SER A 284 7.61 -12.00 3.69
C SER A 284 8.26 -10.72 3.17
N ALA A 285 9.56 -10.81 2.98
CA ALA A 285 10.39 -9.76 2.42
C ALA A 285 11.42 -10.32 1.45
N ILE A 286 12.05 -9.42 0.72
CA ILE A 286 13.21 -9.68 -0.11
C ILE A 286 14.34 -8.76 0.37
N MET A 287 15.52 -9.33 0.60
CA MET A 287 16.76 -8.57 0.71
C MET A 287 17.46 -8.63 -0.64
N ILE A 288 17.93 -7.50 -1.13
CA ILE A 288 18.76 -7.44 -2.32
C ILE A 288 20.11 -6.82 -1.99
N LYS A 289 21.17 -7.33 -2.62
CA LYS A 289 22.52 -6.77 -2.51
C LYS A 289 23.14 -6.61 -3.90
N GLY A 290 23.55 -5.40 -4.24
CA GLY A 290 24.07 -5.09 -5.57
C GLY A 290 23.54 -3.78 -6.15
N GLU A 291 23.77 -3.60 -7.44
CA GLU A 291 23.45 -2.35 -8.15
C GLU A 291 21.95 -2.00 -8.11
N ALA A 292 21.06 -2.99 -8.03
CA ALA A 292 19.63 -2.74 -7.99
C ALA A 292 19.16 -1.95 -6.76
N VAL A 293 19.95 -1.96 -5.67
CA VAL A 293 19.67 -1.13 -4.47
C VAL A 293 19.67 0.36 -4.83
N TRP A 294 20.32 0.76 -5.92
CA TRP A 294 20.27 2.13 -6.42
C TRP A 294 18.84 2.59 -6.74
N SER A 295 18.02 1.75 -7.37
CA SER A 295 16.61 2.09 -7.63
C SER A 295 15.84 2.34 -6.33
N MET A 296 16.04 1.51 -5.30
CA MET A 296 15.41 1.70 -3.99
C MET A 296 15.93 2.97 -3.28
N THR A 297 17.23 3.25 -3.42
CA THR A 297 17.86 4.46 -2.87
C THR A 297 17.25 5.72 -3.49
N VAL A 298 17.06 5.73 -4.81
CA VAL A 298 16.38 6.84 -5.52
C VAL A 298 14.92 6.96 -5.09
N MET A 299 14.18 5.85 -4.90
CA MET A 299 12.80 5.90 -4.38
C MET A 299 12.70 6.61 -3.03
N PHE A 300 13.64 6.32 -2.12
CA PHE A 300 13.71 6.94 -0.81
C PHE A 300 14.11 8.41 -0.92
N LEU A 301 15.19 8.72 -1.64
CA LEU A 301 15.74 10.08 -1.73
C LEU A 301 14.77 11.04 -2.43
N SER A 302 14.08 10.61 -3.49
CA SER A 302 13.05 11.42 -4.15
C SER A 302 11.90 11.78 -3.20
N MET A 303 11.49 10.84 -2.33
CA MET A 303 10.48 11.12 -1.30
C MET A 303 11.03 12.00 -0.17
N TRP A 304 12.26 11.76 0.24
CA TRP A 304 12.94 12.54 1.27
C TRP A 304 13.08 14.01 0.87
N ASP A 305 13.59 14.28 -0.34
CA ASP A 305 13.71 15.62 -0.92
C ASP A 305 12.36 16.31 -1.00
N TYR A 306 11.32 15.59 -1.44
CA TYR A 306 9.95 16.08 -1.47
C TYR A 306 9.44 16.49 -0.08
N LEU A 307 9.65 15.66 0.95
CA LEU A 307 9.19 15.92 2.32
C LEU A 307 9.98 17.03 3.01
N ARG A 308 11.28 17.13 2.74
CA ARG A 308 12.17 18.17 3.29
C ARG A 308 12.10 19.48 2.53
N GLY A 309 11.66 19.46 1.27
CA GLY A 309 11.73 20.62 0.38
C GLY A 309 13.17 21.01 0.06
N ILE A 310 14.03 20.02 -0.17
CA ILE A 310 15.44 20.17 -0.54
C ILE A 310 15.71 19.48 -1.87
N GLU A 311 16.89 19.72 -2.44
CA GLU A 311 17.39 19.02 -3.63
C GLU A 311 18.83 18.59 -3.35
N GLU A 312 19.03 17.31 -3.03
CA GLU A 312 20.36 16.75 -2.77
C GLU A 312 20.98 16.18 -4.06
N ASP A 313 22.32 16.09 -4.18
CA ASP A 313 22.90 15.29 -5.26
C ASP A 313 22.76 13.81 -4.89
N PHE A 314 21.93 13.05 -5.62
CA PHE A 314 21.73 11.63 -5.31
C PHE A 314 23.01 10.82 -5.52
N LYS A 315 23.92 11.23 -6.41
CA LYS A 315 25.13 10.46 -6.74
C LYS A 315 26.04 10.23 -5.53
N GLN A 316 25.95 11.06 -4.49
CA GLN A 316 26.70 10.88 -3.24
C GLN A 316 26.28 9.62 -2.47
N PHE A 317 25.08 9.09 -2.74
CA PHE A 317 24.53 7.86 -2.15
C PHE A 317 24.56 6.68 -3.12
N LYS A 318 25.31 6.77 -4.22
CA LYS A 318 25.48 5.63 -5.11
C LYS A 318 26.65 4.79 -4.59
N CYS A 319 26.41 3.51 -4.36
CA CYS A 319 27.45 2.57 -3.94
C CYS A 319 28.59 2.49 -4.99
N ASP A 320 29.82 2.33 -4.51
CA ASP A 320 30.96 1.98 -5.35
C ASP A 320 30.86 0.51 -5.82
N THR A 321 30.86 0.31 -7.13
CA THR A 321 30.75 -1.01 -7.75
C THR A 321 31.87 -1.97 -7.33
N ALA A 322 33.03 -1.46 -6.90
CA ALA A 322 34.13 -2.30 -6.42
C ALA A 322 33.79 -3.12 -5.16
N LEU A 323 32.85 -2.64 -4.32
CA LEU A 323 32.35 -3.38 -3.17
C LEU A 323 31.49 -4.60 -3.59
N LEU A 324 30.94 -4.56 -4.81
CA LEU A 324 30.02 -5.56 -5.34
C LEU A 324 30.74 -6.72 -6.04
N ASP A 325 32.00 -6.55 -6.45
CA ASP A 325 32.82 -7.57 -7.11
C ASP A 325 33.05 -8.83 -6.23
N SER A 326 32.82 -8.70 -4.92
CA SER A 326 32.93 -9.79 -3.95
C SER A 326 31.66 -10.62 -3.78
N LEU A 327 30.53 -10.20 -4.36
CA LEU A 327 29.26 -10.89 -4.26
C LEU A 327 29.32 -12.20 -5.06
N LYS A 328 29.15 -13.31 -4.33
CA LYS A 328 28.98 -14.63 -4.92
C LYS A 328 27.50 -14.87 -5.21
N ASP A 329 27.23 -15.84 -6.07
CA ASP A 329 25.88 -16.37 -6.31
C ASP A 329 24.88 -15.34 -6.88
N ILE A 330 25.38 -14.35 -7.63
CA ILE A 330 24.53 -13.45 -8.43
C ILE A 330 23.84 -14.27 -9.52
N ASP A 331 22.51 -14.18 -9.58
CA ASP A 331 21.71 -14.83 -10.60
C ASP A 331 20.52 -13.98 -11.07
N GLY A 332 20.06 -14.31 -12.28
CA GLY A 332 18.87 -13.71 -12.87
C GLY A 332 18.95 -12.20 -13.09
N TYR A 333 17.78 -11.58 -13.08
CA TYR A 333 17.58 -10.14 -13.19
C TYR A 333 16.69 -9.67 -12.06
N VAL A 334 17.03 -8.51 -11.51
CA VAL A 334 16.33 -7.88 -10.40
C VAL A 334 15.95 -6.47 -10.81
N GLN A 335 14.68 -6.12 -10.66
CA GLN A 335 14.14 -4.82 -11.05
C GLN A 335 13.20 -4.29 -9.97
N PRO A 336 13.74 -3.52 -9.00
CA PRO A 336 12.91 -2.78 -8.06
C PRO A 336 12.10 -1.73 -8.79
N PHE A 337 10.83 -1.60 -8.44
CA PHE A 337 9.91 -0.61 -9.01
C PHE A 337 9.02 0.00 -7.93
N ALA A 338 8.46 1.17 -8.22
CA ALA A 338 7.49 1.84 -7.37
C ALA A 338 6.18 2.05 -8.12
N ASP A 339 5.10 2.13 -7.36
CA ASP A 339 3.80 2.58 -7.81
C ASP A 339 3.48 3.90 -7.08
N SER A 340 2.86 4.82 -7.80
CA SER A 340 2.63 6.19 -7.35
C SER A 340 1.18 6.56 -7.66
N PRO A 341 0.34 6.87 -6.66
CA PRO A 341 -1.10 7.12 -6.86
C PRO A 341 -1.40 8.51 -7.43
N LEU A 342 -0.38 9.06 -8.05
CA LEU A 342 -0.14 10.46 -8.30
C LEU A 342 0.30 10.66 -9.77
N ASP A 343 0.72 9.59 -10.45
CA ASP A 343 0.80 9.56 -11.91
C ASP A 343 -0.50 8.98 -12.52
N ASP A 344 -0.52 8.85 -13.85
CA ASP A 344 -1.66 8.31 -14.59
C ASP A 344 -1.43 6.82 -14.99
N GLU A 345 -0.52 6.11 -14.32
CA GLU A 345 -0.11 4.73 -14.65
C GLU A 345 -0.20 3.79 -13.42
N ALA A 346 -1.07 2.78 -13.49
CA ALA A 346 -1.21 1.79 -12.42
C ALA A 346 -0.12 0.71 -12.50
N VAL A 347 1.12 1.07 -12.18
CA VAL A 347 2.31 0.23 -12.39
C VAL A 347 2.16 -1.13 -11.72
N GLY A 348 1.76 -1.16 -10.44
CA GLY A 348 1.61 -2.39 -9.66
C GLY A 348 0.57 -3.33 -10.27
N GLU A 349 -0.57 -2.76 -10.70
CA GLU A 349 -1.60 -3.54 -11.38
C GLU A 349 -1.09 -4.13 -12.70
N THR A 350 -0.47 -3.31 -13.54
CA THR A 350 0.00 -3.75 -14.87
C THR A 350 1.09 -4.80 -14.75
N VAL A 351 2.00 -4.70 -13.77
CA VAL A 351 2.99 -5.74 -13.48
C VAL A 351 2.30 -7.07 -13.17
N TYR A 352 1.26 -7.06 -12.33
CA TYR A 352 0.51 -8.26 -11.98
C TYR A 352 -0.29 -8.83 -13.15
N LEU A 353 -0.97 -7.96 -13.92
CA LEU A 353 -1.70 -8.37 -15.12
C LEU A 353 -0.78 -9.02 -16.16
N ASN A 354 0.39 -8.44 -16.38
CA ASN A 354 1.37 -9.00 -17.31
C ASN A 354 1.85 -10.37 -16.83
N LEU A 355 2.17 -10.53 -15.55
CA LEU A 355 2.58 -11.82 -14.98
C LEU A 355 1.48 -12.88 -15.13
N ILE A 356 0.22 -12.54 -14.84
CA ILE A 356 -0.91 -13.46 -14.97
C ILE A 356 -1.16 -13.85 -16.44
N ASN A 357 -1.17 -12.86 -17.34
CA ASN A 357 -1.50 -13.08 -18.76
C ASN A 357 -0.39 -13.80 -19.53
N LYS A 358 0.85 -13.78 -19.03
CA LYS A 358 2.02 -14.43 -19.65
C LYS A 358 2.31 -15.81 -19.06
N ALA A 359 1.62 -16.21 -18.00
CA ALA A 359 1.88 -17.46 -17.33
C ALA A 359 1.50 -18.68 -18.18
N GLU A 360 2.35 -19.70 -18.19
CA GLU A 360 2.13 -20.93 -18.99
C GLU A 360 1.75 -22.15 -18.13
N LYS A 361 2.29 -22.28 -16.92
CA LYS A 361 2.14 -23.46 -16.05
C LYS A 361 1.35 -23.13 -14.80
N TYR A 362 1.75 -22.10 -14.06
CA TYR A 362 1.11 -21.76 -12.79
C TYR A 362 1.34 -20.31 -12.38
N VAL A 363 0.41 -19.77 -11.58
CA VAL A 363 0.61 -18.51 -10.84
C VAL A 363 0.20 -18.71 -9.39
N TYR A 364 1.14 -18.59 -8.47
CA TYR A 364 0.89 -18.69 -7.03
C TYR A 364 0.99 -17.32 -6.38
N ILE A 365 -0.08 -16.94 -5.68
CA ILE A 365 -0.28 -15.59 -5.17
C ILE A 365 -0.56 -15.65 -3.67
N THR A 366 0.13 -14.82 -2.91
CA THR A 366 -0.25 -14.53 -1.52
C THR A 366 -0.61 -13.07 -1.39
N THR A 367 -1.76 -12.78 -0.79
CA THR A 367 -2.22 -11.41 -0.53
C THR A 367 -3.10 -11.37 0.73
N PRO A 368 -2.99 -10.35 1.61
CA PRO A 368 -3.90 -10.21 2.74
C PRO A 368 -5.32 -9.85 2.33
N TYR A 369 -5.48 -9.16 1.20
CA TYR A 369 -6.76 -8.65 0.72
C TYR A 369 -6.94 -9.02 -0.76
N LEU A 370 -8.13 -9.51 -1.13
CA LEU A 370 -8.49 -9.83 -2.51
C LEU A 370 -9.71 -9.01 -2.93
N ILE A 371 -9.47 -7.71 -3.13
CA ILE A 371 -10.49 -6.69 -3.43
C ILE A 371 -10.14 -6.06 -4.78
N ILE A 372 -10.25 -6.87 -5.82
CA ILE A 372 -9.75 -6.55 -7.15
C ILE A 372 -10.80 -5.92 -8.08
N ASN A 373 -10.33 -5.29 -9.15
CA ASN A 373 -11.16 -4.79 -10.23
C ASN A 373 -11.54 -5.88 -11.23
N ASN A 374 -12.22 -5.50 -12.31
CA ASN A 374 -12.73 -6.45 -13.29
C ASN A 374 -11.61 -6.98 -14.20
N GLU A 375 -10.59 -6.18 -14.44
CA GLU A 375 -9.41 -6.45 -15.25
C GLU A 375 -8.63 -7.62 -14.63
N MET A 376 -8.32 -7.54 -13.34
CA MET A 376 -7.67 -8.61 -12.58
C MET A 376 -8.55 -9.86 -12.48
N VAL A 377 -9.88 -9.72 -12.24
CA VAL A 377 -10.80 -10.88 -12.23
C VAL A 377 -10.78 -11.58 -13.58
N THR A 378 -10.80 -10.82 -14.67
CA THR A 378 -10.80 -11.35 -16.04
C THR A 378 -9.49 -12.05 -16.35
N ALA A 379 -8.34 -11.45 -16.02
CA ALA A 379 -7.02 -12.04 -16.22
C ALA A 379 -6.88 -13.38 -15.48
N LEU A 380 -7.18 -13.41 -14.18
CA LEU A 380 -7.13 -14.64 -13.37
C LEU A 380 -8.09 -15.71 -13.91
N SER A 381 -9.32 -15.32 -14.26
CA SER A 381 -10.32 -16.26 -14.76
C SER A 381 -9.96 -16.81 -16.14
N SER A 382 -9.39 -15.98 -17.02
CA SER A 382 -9.00 -16.36 -18.37
C SER A 382 -7.81 -17.32 -18.33
N ALA A 383 -6.76 -16.99 -17.56
CA ALA A 383 -5.59 -17.84 -17.41
C ALA A 383 -5.95 -19.20 -16.78
N ALA A 384 -6.78 -19.23 -15.73
CA ALA A 384 -7.26 -20.47 -15.13
C ALA A 384 -8.07 -21.34 -16.12
N LYS A 385 -8.98 -20.74 -16.89
CA LYS A 385 -9.73 -21.44 -17.95
C LYS A 385 -8.84 -21.92 -19.11
N GLY A 386 -7.72 -21.24 -19.34
CA GLY A 386 -6.68 -21.63 -20.29
C GLY A 386 -5.83 -22.81 -19.83
N GLY A 387 -5.95 -23.25 -18.57
CA GLY A 387 -5.24 -24.41 -18.01
C GLY A 387 -4.09 -24.07 -17.08
N VAL A 388 -3.81 -22.79 -16.83
CA VAL A 388 -2.78 -22.35 -15.87
C VAL A 388 -3.24 -22.66 -14.44
N ASP A 389 -2.38 -23.29 -13.62
CA ASP A 389 -2.68 -23.59 -12.21
C ASP A 389 -2.58 -22.33 -11.34
N ILE A 390 -3.70 -21.62 -11.18
CA ILE A 390 -3.74 -20.43 -10.33
C ILE A 390 -4.16 -20.79 -8.91
N ARG A 391 -3.31 -20.43 -7.94
CA ARG A 391 -3.58 -20.63 -6.51
C ARG A 391 -3.38 -19.33 -5.75
N ILE A 392 -4.35 -18.99 -4.90
CA ILE A 392 -4.31 -17.77 -4.09
C ILE A 392 -4.43 -18.14 -2.62
N ILE A 393 -3.49 -17.69 -1.79
CA ILE A 393 -3.55 -17.78 -0.32
C ILE A 393 -3.97 -16.42 0.24
N THR A 394 -4.99 -16.44 1.09
CA THR A 394 -5.53 -15.29 1.83
C THR A 394 -5.64 -15.60 3.34
N PRO A 395 -5.88 -14.61 4.21
CA PRO A 395 -6.03 -14.84 5.64
C PRO A 395 -7.29 -15.62 6.03
N TYR A 396 -7.14 -16.56 6.97
CA TYR A 396 -8.30 -17.16 7.66
C TYR A 396 -8.83 -16.22 8.74
N CYS A 397 -7.95 -15.73 9.62
CA CYS A 397 -8.25 -14.70 10.61
C CYS A 397 -8.34 -13.32 9.94
N ALA A 398 -9.25 -12.47 10.39
CA ALA A 398 -9.44 -11.13 9.83
C ALA A 398 -8.87 -10.07 10.78
N ASP A 399 -8.01 -9.18 10.29
CA ASP A 399 -7.65 -7.95 11.00
C ASP A 399 -8.85 -6.98 11.06
N LYS A 400 -9.64 -6.94 9.97
CA LYS A 400 -10.89 -6.19 9.81
C LYS A 400 -11.96 -7.07 9.17
N TRP A 401 -13.04 -7.31 9.92
CA TRP A 401 -14.11 -8.21 9.48
C TRP A 401 -14.78 -7.80 8.16
N TYR A 402 -14.88 -6.49 7.87
CA TYR A 402 -15.55 -5.98 6.67
C TYR A 402 -14.67 -6.15 5.43
N VAL A 403 -13.36 -5.89 5.53
CA VAL A 403 -12.38 -6.13 4.45
C VAL A 403 -12.34 -7.62 4.11
N HIS A 404 -12.36 -8.48 5.13
CA HIS A 404 -12.42 -9.92 4.95
C HIS A 404 -13.72 -10.39 4.29
N ALA A 405 -14.85 -9.77 4.64
CA ALA A 405 -16.13 -10.06 3.99
C ALA A 405 -16.12 -9.69 2.50
N VAL A 406 -15.51 -8.54 2.14
CA VAL A 406 -15.33 -8.12 0.75
C VAL A 406 -14.37 -9.05 0.01
N THR A 407 -13.24 -9.41 0.60
CA THR A 407 -12.29 -10.42 0.08
C THR A 407 -13.01 -11.72 -0.30
N ARG A 408 -13.79 -12.29 0.62
CA ARG A 408 -14.59 -13.50 0.40
C ARG A 408 -15.73 -13.34 -0.63
N SER A 409 -16.05 -12.12 -1.05
CA SER A 409 -17.05 -11.87 -2.10
C SER A 409 -16.52 -12.15 -3.51
N TYR A 410 -15.19 -12.11 -3.70
CA TYR A 410 -14.52 -12.41 -4.97
C TYR A 410 -14.25 -13.90 -5.17
N TYR A 411 -14.27 -14.70 -4.10
CA TYR A 411 -13.89 -16.11 -4.17
C TYR A 411 -14.76 -16.91 -5.14
N LYS A 412 -16.08 -16.72 -5.10
CA LYS A 412 -17.03 -17.52 -5.88
C LYS A 412 -16.73 -17.45 -7.38
N ILE A 413 -16.58 -16.24 -7.94
CA ILE A 413 -16.36 -16.05 -9.38
C ILE A 413 -15.00 -16.60 -9.84
N LEU A 414 -13.98 -16.55 -8.98
CA LEU A 414 -12.66 -17.08 -9.25
C LEU A 414 -12.65 -18.61 -9.21
N ILE A 415 -13.26 -19.22 -8.18
CA ILE A 415 -13.37 -20.68 -8.04
C ILE A 415 -14.20 -21.27 -9.19
N GLU A 416 -15.31 -20.64 -9.56
CA GLU A 416 -16.11 -21.05 -10.75
C GLU A 416 -15.29 -21.01 -12.06
N SER A 417 -14.24 -20.21 -12.10
CA SER A 417 -13.33 -20.10 -13.26
C SER A 417 -12.11 -21.03 -13.18
N GLY A 418 -11.98 -21.84 -12.12
CA GLY A 418 -10.88 -22.80 -11.96
C GLY A 418 -9.73 -22.32 -11.06
N VAL A 419 -9.80 -21.11 -10.50
CA VAL A 419 -8.81 -20.62 -9.52
C VAL A 419 -9.00 -21.34 -8.20
N LYS A 420 -7.90 -21.81 -7.59
CA LYS A 420 -7.94 -22.46 -6.27
C LYS A 420 -7.63 -21.44 -5.18
N ILE A 421 -8.49 -21.34 -4.18
CA ILE A 421 -8.36 -20.37 -3.08
C ILE A 421 -8.16 -21.11 -1.78
N TYR A 422 -7.21 -20.62 -0.98
CA TYR A 422 -6.79 -21.22 0.27
C TYR A 422 -6.73 -20.16 1.36
N GLU A 423 -7.26 -20.47 2.55
CA GLU A 423 -7.17 -19.60 3.72
C GLU A 423 -6.12 -20.11 4.71
N TYR A 424 -5.15 -19.27 5.06
CA TYR A 424 -4.07 -19.58 5.99
C TYR A 424 -4.61 -19.72 7.42
N THR A 425 -4.79 -20.96 7.89
CA THR A 425 -5.46 -21.25 9.17
C THR A 425 -4.70 -20.91 10.45
N PRO A 426 -3.34 -20.91 10.49
CA PRO A 426 -2.63 -20.57 11.71
C PRO A 426 -2.81 -19.12 12.17
N GLY A 427 -3.23 -18.20 11.29
CA GLY A 427 -3.44 -16.82 11.67
C GLY A 427 -3.70 -15.87 10.51
N PHE A 428 -2.92 -14.78 10.46
CA PHE A 428 -3.04 -13.74 9.46
C PHE A 428 -1.82 -13.77 8.53
N ILE A 429 -2.06 -13.89 7.23
CA ILE A 429 -1.00 -13.85 6.21
C ILE A 429 -1.01 -12.50 5.50
N HIS A 430 0.07 -11.75 5.66
CA HIS A 430 0.23 -10.41 5.14
C HIS A 430 1.26 -10.32 4.01
N SER A 431 1.81 -11.43 3.52
CA SER A 431 2.69 -11.46 2.34
C SER A 431 2.00 -10.92 1.08
N LYS A 432 2.77 -10.25 0.22
CA LYS A 432 2.38 -9.81 -1.14
C LYS A 432 3.36 -10.38 -2.13
N THR A 433 3.09 -11.60 -2.56
CA THR A 433 4.04 -12.37 -3.37
C THR A 433 3.35 -12.98 -4.58
N TYR A 434 4.03 -12.94 -5.72
CA TYR A 434 3.65 -13.62 -6.94
C TYR A 434 4.81 -14.48 -7.40
N VAL A 435 4.54 -15.75 -7.73
CA VAL A 435 5.53 -16.63 -8.36
C VAL A 435 4.88 -17.36 -9.53
N SER A 436 5.56 -17.35 -10.69
CA SER A 436 5.07 -17.94 -11.94
C SER A 436 6.15 -18.77 -12.61
N ASP A 437 5.76 -19.95 -13.08
CA ASP A 437 6.49 -20.80 -14.04
C ASP A 437 7.94 -21.19 -13.70
N ASP A 438 8.35 -21.06 -12.44
CA ASP A 438 9.73 -21.15 -11.95
C ASP A 438 10.67 -20.04 -12.46
N GLU A 439 10.13 -19.04 -13.14
CA GLU A 439 10.90 -18.02 -13.87
C GLU A 439 10.68 -16.60 -13.35
N TYR A 440 9.48 -16.28 -12.86
CA TYR A 440 9.12 -14.92 -12.45
C TYR A 440 8.73 -14.85 -10.97
N GLY A 441 9.19 -13.81 -10.29
CA GLY A 441 8.85 -13.52 -8.90
C GLY A 441 8.57 -12.03 -8.68
N VAL A 442 7.59 -11.72 -7.84
CA VAL A 442 7.42 -10.39 -7.26
C VAL A 442 7.27 -10.49 -5.76
N VAL A 443 8.04 -9.68 -5.02
CA VAL A 443 7.88 -9.46 -3.59
C VAL A 443 7.79 -7.96 -3.36
N GLY A 444 6.81 -7.50 -2.59
CA GLY A 444 6.66 -6.06 -2.37
C GLY A 444 5.64 -5.71 -1.30
N THR A 445 5.15 -4.47 -1.40
CA THR A 445 4.18 -3.88 -0.46
C THR A 445 2.75 -3.86 -1.01
N ILE A 446 2.60 -4.03 -2.33
CA ILE A 446 1.36 -3.85 -3.11
C ILE A 446 0.37 -5.00 -2.85
N ASN A 447 -0.73 -4.72 -2.16
CA ASN A 447 -1.83 -5.67 -2.00
C ASN A 447 -2.69 -5.78 -3.28
N MET A 448 -3.53 -6.82 -3.35
CA MET A 448 -4.60 -6.91 -4.35
C MET A 448 -5.87 -6.18 -3.91
N ASP A 449 -5.76 -4.87 -3.65
CA ASP A 449 -6.90 -4.00 -3.35
C ASP A 449 -6.81 -2.65 -4.06
N TYR A 450 -7.96 -1.97 -4.20
CA TYR A 450 -8.04 -0.67 -4.90
C TYR A 450 -7.16 0.42 -4.28
N ARG A 451 -6.84 0.36 -2.98
CA ARG A 451 -6.00 1.39 -2.38
C ARG A 451 -4.56 1.20 -2.77
N SER A 452 -4.08 -0.03 -2.69
CA SER A 452 -2.70 -0.36 -3.02
C SER A 452 -2.43 -0.22 -4.52
N LEU A 453 -3.41 -0.56 -5.36
CA LEU A 453 -3.27 -0.49 -6.82
C LEU A 453 -3.46 0.93 -7.41
N TYR A 454 -4.05 1.88 -6.67
CA TYR A 454 -4.40 3.20 -7.23
C TYR A 454 -4.22 4.41 -6.31
N LEU A 455 -4.16 4.23 -4.99
CA LEU A 455 -4.20 5.33 -4.01
C LEU A 455 -2.97 5.41 -3.09
N HIS A 456 -2.11 4.40 -3.06
CA HIS A 456 -0.96 4.34 -2.18
C HIS A 456 0.36 4.37 -2.95
N PHE A 457 1.34 5.03 -2.35
CA PHE A 457 2.71 4.80 -2.77
C PHE A 457 3.09 3.40 -2.33
N GLU A 458 3.52 2.60 -3.28
CA GLU A 458 3.89 1.21 -3.07
C GLU A 458 5.21 0.92 -3.79
N CYS A 459 5.83 -0.22 -3.47
CA CYS A 459 7.03 -0.69 -4.16
C CYS A 459 7.07 -2.20 -4.21
N GLY A 460 7.87 -2.72 -5.13
CA GLY A 460 8.13 -4.14 -5.25
C GLY A 460 9.43 -4.41 -5.96
N VAL A 461 9.85 -5.66 -5.93
CA VAL A 461 10.99 -6.16 -6.70
C VAL A 461 10.48 -7.22 -7.63
N TRP A 462 10.52 -6.94 -8.93
CA TRP A 462 10.27 -7.93 -9.97
C TRP A 462 11.58 -8.65 -10.27
N MET A 463 11.51 -9.98 -10.34
CA MET A 463 12.66 -10.86 -10.54
C MET A 463 12.40 -11.82 -11.69
N TYR A 464 13.45 -12.10 -12.45
CA TYR A 464 13.44 -13.10 -13.52
C TYR A 464 14.66 -14.02 -13.42
N ASN A 465 14.46 -15.34 -13.43
CA ASN A 465 15.52 -16.35 -13.33
C ASN A 465 16.47 -16.19 -12.12
N SER A 466 15.96 -15.69 -11.00
CA SER A 466 16.71 -15.67 -9.73
C SER A 466 16.38 -16.89 -8.87
N SER A 467 17.35 -17.42 -8.14
CA SER A 467 17.18 -18.55 -7.20
C SER A 467 16.11 -18.29 -6.14
N SER A 468 15.92 -17.04 -5.72
CA SER A 468 14.86 -16.61 -4.80
C SER A 468 13.45 -17.05 -5.26
N ILE A 469 13.23 -17.20 -6.57
CA ILE A 469 11.93 -17.59 -7.13
C ILE A 469 11.56 -19.02 -6.73
N ILE A 470 12.55 -19.91 -6.68
CA ILE A 470 12.35 -21.29 -6.24
C ILE A 470 12.05 -21.33 -4.74
N GLU A 471 12.71 -20.49 -3.94
CA GLU A 471 12.44 -20.35 -2.50
C GLU A 471 11.02 -19.83 -2.24
N MET A 472 10.57 -18.84 -3.02
CA MET A 472 9.20 -18.32 -2.96
C MET A 472 8.16 -19.42 -3.24
N LYS A 473 8.38 -20.24 -4.28
CA LYS A 473 7.51 -21.39 -4.57
C LYS A 473 7.51 -22.40 -3.43
N HIS A 474 8.68 -22.71 -2.88
CA HIS A 474 8.80 -23.67 -1.78
C HIS A 474 8.06 -23.18 -0.52
N ASP A 475 8.19 -21.90 -0.18
CA ASP A 475 7.46 -21.26 0.92
C ASP A 475 5.96 -21.29 0.67
N PHE A 476 5.51 -20.97 -0.55
CA PHE A 476 4.09 -21.05 -0.93
C PHE A 476 3.53 -22.47 -0.73
N LEU A 477 4.20 -23.49 -1.28
CA LEU A 477 3.75 -24.88 -1.17
C LEU A 477 3.81 -25.40 0.27
N THR A 478 4.76 -24.93 1.08
CA THR A 478 4.84 -25.29 2.50
C THR A 478 3.70 -24.64 3.29
N THR A 479 3.42 -23.37 3.02
CA THR A 479 2.30 -22.63 3.61
C THR A 479 0.97 -23.27 3.25
N LEU A 480 0.83 -23.75 2.00
CA LEU A 480 -0.38 -24.42 1.52
C LEU A 480 -0.78 -25.64 2.36
N LYS A 481 0.18 -26.34 2.97
CA LYS A 481 -0.06 -27.54 3.81
C LYS A 481 -0.85 -27.24 5.09
N VAL A 482 -0.81 -25.99 5.57
CA VAL A 482 -1.54 -25.53 6.75
C VAL A 482 -2.73 -24.64 6.39
N CYS A 483 -3.05 -24.51 5.09
CA CYS A 483 -4.21 -23.76 4.64
C CYS A 483 -5.45 -24.64 4.54
N LYS A 484 -6.63 -24.02 4.66
CA LYS A 484 -7.91 -24.63 4.31
C LYS A 484 -8.26 -24.23 2.88
N GLU A 485 -8.48 -25.21 2.00
CA GLU A 485 -9.04 -24.96 0.68
C GLU A 485 -10.50 -24.51 0.77
N ILE A 486 -10.87 -23.48 0.01
CA ILE A 486 -12.23 -22.99 -0.11
C ILE A 486 -12.83 -23.52 -1.41
N THR A 487 -13.95 -24.21 -1.28
CA THR A 487 -14.61 -24.92 -2.38
C THR A 487 -15.99 -24.34 -2.67
N MET A 488 -16.60 -24.75 -3.79
CA MET A 488 -18.00 -24.42 -4.09
C MET A 488 -18.99 -24.91 -3.03
N GLU A 489 -18.66 -25.98 -2.29
CA GLU A 489 -19.50 -26.51 -1.21
C GLU A 489 -19.58 -25.54 -0.02
N ASP A 490 -18.49 -24.80 0.27
CA ASP A 490 -18.47 -23.79 1.32
C ASP A 490 -19.47 -22.64 1.03
N PHE A 491 -19.83 -22.40 -0.24
CA PHE A 491 -20.81 -21.36 -0.62
C PHE A 491 -22.27 -21.80 -0.48
N LYS A 492 -22.58 -23.10 -0.60
CA LYS A 492 -23.95 -23.61 -0.47
C LYS A 492 -24.53 -23.37 0.92
N ASN A 493 -23.66 -23.37 1.94
CA ASN A 493 -24.03 -23.22 3.34
C ASN A 493 -24.04 -21.76 3.82
N ILE A 494 -23.80 -20.79 2.94
CA ILE A 494 -23.79 -19.37 3.31
C ILE A 494 -25.23 -18.87 3.43
N LYS A 495 -25.59 -18.39 4.63
CA LYS A 495 -26.88 -17.75 4.88
C LYS A 495 -27.08 -16.54 3.94
N TRP A 496 -28.25 -16.44 3.33
CA TRP A 496 -28.56 -15.43 2.30
C TRP A 496 -28.25 -13.98 2.71
N TYR A 497 -28.49 -13.62 3.98
CA TYR A 497 -28.22 -12.27 4.48
C TYR A 497 -26.71 -11.96 4.56
N LYS A 498 -25.86 -12.96 4.77
CA LYS A 498 -24.40 -12.79 4.69
C LYS A 498 -23.96 -12.58 3.25
N ALA A 499 -24.53 -13.32 2.31
CA ALA A 499 -24.26 -13.14 0.88
C ALA A 499 -24.68 -11.74 0.42
N LEU A 500 -25.87 -11.27 0.81
CA LEU A 500 -26.36 -9.93 0.53
C LEU A 500 -25.45 -8.86 1.14
N GLY A 501 -25.05 -9.02 2.41
CA GLY A 501 -24.13 -8.10 3.08
C GLY A 501 -22.77 -7.99 2.36
N ARG A 502 -22.21 -9.12 1.90
CA ARG A 502 -20.98 -9.12 1.10
C ARG A 502 -21.15 -8.38 -0.22
N SER A 503 -22.25 -8.61 -0.94
CA SER A 503 -22.53 -7.91 -2.20
C SER A 503 -22.70 -6.40 -1.98
N PHE A 504 -23.36 -5.99 -0.89
CA PHE A 504 -23.49 -4.58 -0.54
C PHE A 504 -22.13 -3.95 -0.21
N LEU A 505 -21.30 -4.61 0.61
CA LEU A 505 -19.96 -4.10 0.93
C LEU A 505 -19.06 -4.01 -0.31
N ARG A 506 -19.18 -4.94 -1.26
CA ARG A 506 -18.41 -4.95 -2.52
C ARG A 506 -18.66 -3.69 -3.37
N VAL A 507 -19.83 -3.07 -3.28
CA VAL A 507 -20.12 -1.80 -3.98
C VAL A 507 -19.18 -0.67 -3.50
N PHE A 508 -18.82 -0.70 -2.21
CA PHE A 508 -17.94 0.28 -1.59
C PHE A 508 -16.47 -0.17 -1.59
N ALA A 509 -16.13 -1.29 -2.24
CA ALA A 509 -14.78 -1.81 -2.34
C ALA A 509 -13.74 -0.78 -2.83
N PRO A 510 -14.03 0.11 -3.80
CA PRO A 510 -13.07 1.13 -4.22
C PRO A 510 -12.79 2.21 -3.15
N LEU A 511 -13.66 2.35 -2.16
CA LEU A 511 -13.49 3.32 -1.07
C LEU A 511 -12.83 2.71 0.17
N MET A 512 -12.68 1.39 0.21
CA MET A 512 -12.09 0.62 1.31
C MET A 512 -10.66 0.27 1.00
#